data_AF-A0A8J5ZI90-F1
#
_entry.id   AF-A0A8J5ZI90-F1
#
_cell.length_a   1.000
_cell.length_b   1.000
_cell.length_c   1.000
_cell.angle_alpha   90.00
_cell.angle_beta   90.00
_cell.angle_gamma   90.00
#
_symmetry.space_group_name_H-M   'P 1'
#
loop_
_entity.id
_entity.type
_entity.pdbx_description
1 polymer ?
#
loop_
_entity_poly.entity_id
_entity_poly.type
_entity_poly.pdbx_seq_one_letter_code
_entity_poly.pdbx_strand_id
1 'polypeptide(L)'
;MSMTTYFSDYTNLCFEAFGDRVKHWVTYSDPQQHRKTIQPLMDGSLEVGRKGLLRLKGDRQLCEFWLLLQAHAQAWHSCNRTWRSRQQGLVGISLNCNWEESVDTSNSKDIEAAKQYLEFCLGWFVNPIYAGDHPQATF
;
A
#
# COMPACT_ATOMS: atom_id res chain seq x y z
N MET A 1 -8.36 19.83 3.68
CA MET A 1 -8.32 18.83 2.59
C MET A 1 -7.31 17.76 2.99
N SER A 2 -7.67 16.47 2.89
CA SER A 2 -6.78 15.36 3.25
C SER A 2 -5.89 14.95 2.07
N MET A 3 -4.77 14.27 2.35
CA MET A 3 -3.86 13.71 1.33
C MET A 3 -4.60 12.87 0.27
N THR A 4 -5.61 12.12 0.71
CA THR A 4 -6.45 11.27 -0.16
C THR A 4 -7.21 12.09 -1.20
N THR A 5 -7.74 13.27 -0.83
CA THR A 5 -8.43 14.18 -1.76
C THR A 5 -7.48 14.68 -2.83
N TYR A 6 -6.28 15.16 -2.47
CA TYR A 6 -5.30 15.65 -3.44
C TYR A 6 -4.86 14.56 -4.43
N PHE A 7 -4.66 13.34 -3.94
CA PHE A 7 -4.34 12.21 -4.82
C PHE A 7 -5.49 11.88 -5.77
N SER A 8 -6.73 11.92 -5.29
CA SER A 8 -7.92 11.74 -6.12
C SER A 8 -7.98 12.79 -7.24
N ASP A 9 -7.76 14.06 -6.91
CA ASP A 9 -7.76 15.15 -7.90
C ASP A 9 -6.65 14.95 -8.96
N TYR A 10 -5.45 14.59 -8.52
CA TYR A 10 -4.33 14.28 -9.41
C TYR A 10 -4.65 13.11 -10.36
N THR A 11 -5.19 12.01 -9.84
CA THR A 11 -5.51 10.84 -10.67
C THR A 11 -6.63 11.16 -11.67
N ASN A 12 -7.61 11.96 -11.30
CA ASN A 12 -8.66 12.43 -12.21
C ASN A 12 -8.11 13.24 -13.37
N LEU A 13 -7.22 14.19 -13.09
CA LEU A 13 -6.54 14.96 -14.12
C LEU A 13 -5.75 14.06 -15.07
N CYS A 14 -5.07 13.03 -14.54
CA CYS A 14 -4.33 12.07 -15.35
C CYS A 14 -5.26 11.24 -16.27
N PHE A 15 -6.39 10.76 -15.74
CA PHE A 15 -7.37 10.01 -16.53
C PHE A 15 -7.97 10.87 -17.64
N GLU A 16 -8.25 12.15 -17.36
CA GLU A 16 -8.73 13.09 -18.36
C GLU A 16 -7.71 13.32 -19.48
N ALA A 17 -6.45 13.60 -19.12
CA ALA A 17 -5.42 13.98 -20.07
C ALA A 17 -4.87 12.81 -20.91
N PHE A 18 -4.82 11.61 -20.35
CA PHE A 18 -4.11 10.48 -20.97
C PHE A 18 -4.93 9.20 -21.11
N GLY A 19 -6.13 9.12 -20.54
CA GLY A 19 -6.93 7.90 -20.57
C GLY A 19 -7.48 7.52 -21.94
N ASP A 20 -7.40 8.43 -22.92
CA ASP A 20 -7.61 8.12 -24.34
C ASP A 20 -6.60 7.07 -24.84
N ARG A 21 -5.34 7.16 -24.39
CA ARG A 21 -4.21 6.31 -24.81
C ARG A 21 -3.82 5.26 -23.77
N VAL A 22 -3.82 5.61 -22.49
CA VAL A 22 -3.36 4.74 -21.41
C VAL A 22 -4.51 3.87 -20.90
N LYS A 23 -4.35 2.55 -21.04
CA LYS A 23 -5.34 1.55 -20.63
C LYS A 23 -4.97 0.77 -19.37
N HIS A 24 -3.74 0.89 -18.91
CA HIS A 24 -3.24 0.22 -17.72
C HIS A 24 -2.60 1.25 -16.80
N TRP A 25 -3.19 1.41 -15.62
CA TRP A 25 -2.81 2.40 -14.63
C TRP A 25 -2.33 1.72 -13.37
N VAL A 26 -1.25 2.24 -12.81
CA VAL A 26 -0.72 1.84 -11.50
C VAL A 26 -0.76 3.08 -10.60
N THR A 27 -1.48 3.02 -9.48
CA THR A 27 -1.60 4.18 -8.58
C THR A 27 -0.35 4.40 -7.75
N TYR A 28 0.17 3.31 -7.16
CA TYR A 28 1.37 3.31 -6.33
C TYR A 28 2.30 2.20 -6.79
N SER A 29 3.60 2.50 -6.80
CA SER A 29 4.66 1.53 -7.03
C SER A 29 5.37 1.25 -5.71
N ASP A 30 5.37 -0.02 -5.31
CA ASP A 30 6.05 -0.55 -4.13
C ASP A 30 5.83 0.27 -2.85
N PRO A 31 4.59 0.31 -2.31
CA PRO A 31 4.32 1.01 -1.06
C PRO A 31 5.07 0.41 0.14
N GLN A 32 5.57 -0.84 0.04
CA GLN A 32 6.40 -1.45 1.09
C GLN A 32 7.79 -0.84 1.20
N GLN A 33 8.34 -0.29 0.11
CA GLN A 33 9.60 0.43 0.16
C GLN A 33 9.51 1.72 0.98
N HIS A 34 8.33 2.35 1.03
CA HIS A 34 8.06 3.47 1.92
C HIS A 34 8.26 3.06 3.39
N ARG A 35 7.77 1.88 3.78
CA ARG A 35 8.00 1.29 5.12
C ARG A 35 9.47 1.21 5.47
N LYS A 36 10.28 0.62 4.58
CA LYS A 36 11.72 0.41 4.80
C LYS A 36 12.47 1.73 4.96
N THR A 37 12.03 2.78 4.27
CA THR A 37 12.64 4.12 4.31
C THR A 37 12.29 4.89 5.60
N ILE A 38 11.09 4.66 6.14
CA ILE A 38 10.61 5.34 7.35
C ILE A 38 10.94 4.54 8.62
N GLN A 39 11.23 3.24 8.51
CA GLN A 39 11.63 2.36 9.61
C GLN A 39 12.73 2.96 10.50
N PRO A 40 13.83 3.54 9.97
CA PRO A 40 14.89 4.13 10.79
C PRO A 40 14.46 5.40 11.54
N LEU A 41 13.52 6.17 10.97
CA LEU A 41 12.92 7.33 11.62
C LEU A 41 12.03 6.93 12.81
N MET A 42 11.58 5.67 12.83
CA MET A 42 10.55 5.16 13.74
C MET A 42 11.11 4.28 14.87
N ASP A 43 12.16 3.51 14.62
CA ASP A 43 12.91 2.80 15.66
C ASP A 43 13.93 3.71 16.39
N GLY A 44 14.09 4.94 15.91
CA GLY A 44 14.98 5.95 16.48
C GLY A 44 16.43 5.81 16.05
N SER A 45 16.72 4.96 15.05
CA SER A 45 18.08 4.80 14.51
C SER A 45 18.52 5.95 13.60
N LEU A 46 17.61 6.83 13.17
CA LEU A 46 17.92 8.08 12.46
C LEU A 46 17.65 9.30 13.37
N GLU A 47 18.70 9.93 13.89
CA GLU A 47 18.61 11.24 14.55
C GLU A 47 18.44 12.36 13.51
N VAL A 48 17.26 12.48 12.92
CA VAL A 48 16.92 13.69 12.15
C VAL A 48 16.32 14.69 13.12
N GLY A 49 17.03 15.81 13.32
CA GLY A 49 16.71 16.92 14.23
C GLY A 49 15.42 17.68 13.96
N ARG A 50 14.29 17.00 13.75
CA ARG A 50 12.95 17.58 13.72
C ARG A 50 12.27 17.37 15.07
N LYS A 51 12.61 18.25 16.01
CA LYS A 51 11.82 18.51 17.23
C LYS A 51 10.42 18.97 16.80
N GLY A 52 9.45 18.05 16.72
CA GLY A 52 8.06 18.40 16.40
C GLY A 52 7.20 17.26 15.86
N LEU A 53 7.79 16.15 15.41
CA LEU A 53 7.03 14.98 14.98
C LEU A 53 6.87 14.03 16.16
N LEU A 54 5.66 14.02 16.70
CA LEU A 54 5.20 13.28 17.87
C LEU A 54 5.76 11.84 17.97
N ARG A 55 6.25 11.52 19.18
CA ARG A 55 6.48 10.16 19.67
C ARG A 55 5.13 9.40 19.68
N LEU A 56 4.81 8.71 18.60
CA LEU A 56 3.74 7.70 18.58
C LEU A 56 4.35 6.41 18.01
N LYS A 57 4.84 5.56 18.92
CA LYS A 57 5.25 4.19 18.59
C LYS A 57 4.01 3.42 18.16
N GLY A 58 4.04 2.77 16.99
CA GLY A 58 2.97 1.88 16.49
C GLY A 58 1.96 2.53 15.54
N ASP A 59 1.30 3.63 15.94
CA ASP A 59 0.12 4.14 15.23
C ASP A 59 0.40 4.74 13.85
N ARG A 60 1.59 5.31 13.63
CA ARG A 60 1.85 6.09 12.41
C ARG A 60 2.02 5.25 11.14
N GLN A 61 2.66 4.09 11.23
CA GLN A 61 2.81 3.19 10.07
C GLN A 61 1.44 2.69 9.61
N LEU A 62 0.59 2.32 10.58
CA LEU A 62 -0.81 1.98 10.30
C LEU A 62 -1.49 3.14 9.59
N CYS A 63 -1.44 4.37 10.14
CA CYS A 63 -2.06 5.53 9.51
C CYS A 63 -1.57 5.78 8.07
N GLU A 64 -0.27 5.67 7.79
CA GLU A 64 0.29 5.90 6.46
C GLU A 64 -0.14 4.82 5.45
N PHE A 65 -0.15 3.54 5.85
CA PHE A 65 -0.68 2.46 5.01
C PHE A 65 -2.17 2.60 4.74
N TRP A 66 -2.94 2.93 5.78
CA TRP A 66 -4.37 3.18 5.65
C TRP A 66 -4.66 4.34 4.68
N LEU A 67 -3.89 5.42 4.74
CA LEU A 67 -4.03 6.55 3.81
C LEU A 67 -3.70 6.15 2.36
N LEU A 68 -2.67 5.33 2.13
CA LEU A 68 -2.32 4.82 0.80
C LEU A 68 -3.44 3.93 0.23
N LEU A 69 -3.97 3.02 1.05
CA LEU A 69 -5.08 2.14 0.65
C LEU A 69 -6.35 2.94 0.33
N GLN A 70 -6.70 3.93 1.16
CA GLN A 70 -7.81 4.83 0.89
C GLN A 70 -7.61 5.63 -0.40
N ALA A 71 -6.41 6.16 -0.63
CA ALA A 71 -6.08 6.90 -1.84
C ALA A 71 -6.16 6.01 -3.09
N HIS A 72 -5.67 4.77 -3.02
CA HIS A 72 -5.81 3.78 -4.10
C HIS A 72 -7.28 3.47 -4.38
N ALA A 73 -8.08 3.18 -3.35
CA ALA A 73 -9.49 2.88 -3.48
C ALA A 73 -10.27 4.05 -4.11
N GLN A 74 -9.99 5.29 -3.68
CA GLN A 74 -10.62 6.48 -4.27
C GLN A 74 -10.27 6.65 -5.76
N ALA A 75 -9.00 6.49 -6.14
CA ALA A 75 -8.58 6.55 -7.54
C ALA A 75 -9.25 5.45 -8.38
N TRP A 76 -9.32 4.23 -7.86
CA TRP A 76 -9.99 3.11 -8.54
C TRP A 76 -11.49 3.40 -8.72
N HIS A 77 -12.18 3.87 -7.68
CA HIS A 77 -13.59 4.21 -7.77
C HIS A 77 -13.86 5.37 -8.73
N SER A 78 -12.98 6.37 -8.77
CA SER A 78 -13.11 7.49 -9.71
C SER A 78 -12.94 7.03 -11.16
N CYS A 79 -11.93 6.20 -11.43
CA CYS A 79 -11.77 5.57 -12.74
C CYS A 79 -12.99 4.73 -13.12
N ASN A 80 -13.48 3.88 -12.21
CA ASN A 80 -14.58 2.96 -12.48
C ASN A 80 -15.90 3.70 -12.75
N ARG A 81 -16.19 4.78 -12.02
CA ARG A 81 -17.44 5.55 -12.15
C ARG A 81 -17.43 6.49 -13.35
N THR A 82 -16.32 7.19 -13.58
CA THR A 82 -16.28 8.33 -14.51
C THR A 82 -15.69 7.97 -15.86
N TRP A 83 -14.63 7.14 -15.86
CA TRP A 83 -13.74 7.00 -17.01
C TRP A 83 -13.84 5.64 -17.71
N ARG A 84 -14.12 4.56 -16.97
CA ARG A 84 -14.07 3.18 -17.48
C ARG A 84 -15.03 2.93 -18.64
N SER A 85 -16.23 3.52 -18.63
CA SER A 85 -17.20 3.35 -19.73
C SER A 85 -16.68 3.85 -21.08
N ARG A 86 -15.90 4.95 -21.08
CA ARG A 86 -15.37 5.60 -22.29
C ARG A 86 -13.97 5.11 -22.66
N GLN A 87 -13.13 4.90 -21.64
CA GLN A 87 -11.70 4.66 -21.82
C GLN A 87 -11.33 3.18 -21.71
N GLN A 88 -12.18 2.35 -21.09
CA GLN A 88 -11.96 0.91 -20.88
C GLN A 88 -10.63 0.60 -20.18
N GLY A 89 -10.15 1.52 -19.35
CA GLY A 89 -8.91 1.37 -18.60
C GLY A 89 -9.04 0.52 -17.33
N LEU A 90 -7.95 -0.15 -16.99
CA LEU A 90 -7.76 -0.91 -15.77
C LEU A 90 -6.83 -0.15 -14.82
N VAL A 91 -7.17 -0.18 -13.52
CA VAL A 91 -6.39 0.46 -12.45
C VAL A 91 -5.99 -0.61 -11.45
N GLY A 92 -4.71 -0.66 -11.14
CA GLY A 92 -4.14 -1.53 -10.13
C GLY A 92 -3.13 -0.82 -9.24
N ILE A 93 -2.52 -1.60 -8.36
CA ILE A 93 -1.41 -1.20 -7.50
C ILE A 93 -0.25 -2.17 -7.73
N SER A 94 0.98 -1.68 -7.73
CA SER A 94 2.16 -2.52 -7.85
C SER A 94 2.72 -2.77 -6.47
N LEU A 95 2.74 -4.04 -6.06
CA LEU A 95 3.25 -4.51 -4.79
C LEU A 95 4.50 -5.34 -5.02
N ASN A 96 5.48 -5.20 -4.13
CA ASN A 96 6.74 -5.94 -4.18
C ASN A 96 6.93 -6.71 -2.87
N CYS A 97 7.39 -7.95 -2.99
CA CYS A 97 7.69 -8.82 -1.86
C CYS A 97 8.70 -9.88 -2.29
N ASN A 98 9.63 -10.20 -1.41
CA ASN A 98 10.47 -11.38 -1.62
C ASN A 98 9.66 -12.64 -1.35
N TRP A 99 10.01 -13.73 -2.00
CA TRP A 99 9.56 -15.05 -1.59
C TRP A 99 10.43 -15.53 -0.44
N GLU A 100 9.83 -16.11 0.60
CA GLU A 100 10.54 -16.71 1.73
C GLU A 100 10.12 -18.18 1.85
N GLU A 101 11.11 -19.04 2.07
CA GLU A 101 10.91 -20.47 2.28
C GLU A 101 11.25 -20.85 3.72
N SER A 102 10.59 -21.88 4.24
CA SER A 102 10.92 -22.43 5.56
C SER A 102 12.32 -23.02 5.53
N VAL A 103 13.14 -22.67 6.52
CA VAL A 103 14.49 -23.25 6.69
C VAL A 103 14.41 -24.77 6.88
N ASP A 104 13.45 -25.24 7.68
CA ASP A 104 13.13 -26.66 7.85
C ASP A 104 11.66 -26.92 7.51
N THR A 105 11.42 -27.69 6.45
CA THR A 105 10.08 -28.06 5.97
C THR A 105 9.37 -29.08 6.86
N SER A 106 10.05 -29.66 7.85
CA SER A 106 9.45 -30.55 8.86
C SER A 106 9.06 -29.79 10.14
N ASN A 107 9.59 -28.59 10.34
CA ASN A 107 9.30 -27.72 11.46
C ASN A 107 8.11 -26.81 11.15
N SER A 108 6.98 -27.01 11.84
CA SER A 108 5.77 -26.22 11.65
C SER A 108 5.96 -24.72 11.95
N LYS A 109 6.90 -24.35 12.82
CA LYS A 109 7.17 -22.93 13.13
C LYS A 109 7.86 -22.21 11.98
N ASP A 110 8.76 -22.90 11.27
CA ASP A 110 9.49 -22.29 10.15
C ASP A 110 8.57 -22.13 8.94
N ILE A 111 7.66 -23.09 8.72
CA ILE A 111 6.58 -22.98 7.74
C ILE A 111 5.66 -21.80 8.07
N GLU A 112 5.26 -21.66 9.33
CA GLU A 112 4.39 -20.57 9.76
C GLU A 112 5.08 -19.21 9.64
N ALA A 113 6.36 -19.11 10.00
CA ALA A 113 7.14 -17.88 9.87
C ALA A 113 7.24 -17.42 8.40
N ALA A 114 7.49 -18.34 7.45
CA ALA A 114 7.51 -18.03 6.02
C ALA A 114 6.16 -17.51 5.52
N LYS A 115 5.04 -18.09 5.97
CA LYS A 115 3.69 -17.61 5.65
C LYS A 115 3.41 -16.24 6.24
N GLN A 116 3.74 -16.05 7.52
CA GLN A 116 3.56 -14.77 8.20
C GLN A 116 4.32 -13.63 7.53
N TYR A 117 5.52 -13.91 7.00
CA TYR A 117 6.26 -12.93 6.23
C TYR A 117 5.48 -12.46 4.98
N LEU A 118 4.88 -13.38 4.23
CA LEU A 118 4.07 -13.05 3.05
C LEU A 118 2.81 -12.28 3.42
N GLU A 119 2.12 -12.65 4.50
CA GLU A 119 0.97 -11.90 5.02
C GLU A 119 1.38 -10.47 5.40
N PHE A 120 2.55 -10.31 6.01
CA PHE A 120 3.08 -9.01 6.42
C PHE A 120 3.49 -8.14 5.22
N CYS A 121 4.14 -8.72 4.21
CA CYS A 121 4.66 -7.99 3.06
C CYS A 121 3.64 -7.78 1.93
N LEU A 122 2.66 -8.67 1.77
CA LEU A 122 1.62 -8.58 0.74
C LEU A 122 0.21 -8.51 1.31
N GLY A 123 -0.12 -9.39 2.26
CA GLY A 123 -1.48 -9.53 2.81
C GLY A 123 -2.07 -8.21 3.32
N TRP A 124 -1.25 -7.37 3.96
CA TRP A 124 -1.65 -6.03 4.42
C TRP A 124 -2.20 -5.09 3.34
N PHE A 125 -1.80 -5.27 2.07
CA PHE A 125 -2.32 -4.50 0.94
C PHE A 125 -3.32 -5.28 0.12
N VAL A 126 -3.07 -6.56 -0.09
CA VAL A 126 -3.89 -7.43 -0.95
C VAL A 126 -5.25 -7.68 -0.29
N ASN A 127 -5.29 -8.00 0.99
CA ASN A 127 -6.54 -8.41 1.63
C ASN A 127 -7.58 -7.28 1.65
N PRO A 128 -7.25 -6.01 1.98
CA PRO A 128 -8.23 -4.92 1.91
C PRO A 128 -8.73 -4.64 0.49
N ILE A 129 -7.89 -4.86 -0.53
CA ILE A 129 -8.24 -4.60 -1.92
C ILE A 129 -9.13 -5.71 -2.51
N TYR A 130 -8.85 -6.97 -2.20
CA TYR A 130 -9.52 -8.12 -2.81
C TYR A 130 -10.56 -8.79 -1.92
N ALA A 131 -10.35 -8.80 -0.60
CA ALA A 131 -11.24 -9.42 0.39
C ALA A 131 -12.04 -8.39 1.22
N GLY A 132 -11.61 -7.13 1.26
CA GLY A 132 -12.30 -6.04 1.97
C GLY A 132 -11.84 -5.81 3.42
N ASP A 133 -11.09 -6.76 3.99
CA ASP A 133 -10.57 -6.70 5.37
C ASP A 133 -9.04 -6.91 5.40
N HIS A 134 -8.37 -6.41 6.43
CA HIS A 134 -6.94 -6.68 6.67
C HIS A 134 -6.69 -8.13 7.12
N PRO A 135 -5.47 -8.69 6.93
CA PRO A 135 -5.13 -9.99 7.51
C PRO A 135 -5.33 -9.99 9.03
N GLN A 136 -5.83 -11.11 9.57
CA GLN A 136 -5.96 -11.30 11.03
C GLN A 136 -4.62 -11.48 11.75
N ALA A 137 -3.51 -11.61 11.00
CA ALA A 137 -2.17 -11.70 11.56
C ALA A 137 -1.83 -10.38 12.29
N THR A 138 -1.81 -10.42 13.62
CA THR A 138 -1.42 -9.30 14.48
C THR A 138 0.10 -9.20 14.63
N PHE A 139 0.55 -7.96 14.86
CA PHE A 139 1.94 -7.59 15.16
C PHE A 139 2.52 -8.30 16.40
#